data_AF-A0A2A2KUY3-F1
#
_entry.id   AF-A0A2A2KUY3-F1
#
_cell.length_a   1.000
_cell.length_b   1.000
_cell.length_c   1.000
_cell.angle_alpha   90.00
_cell.angle_beta   90.00
_cell.angle_gamma   90.00
#
_symmetry.space_group_name_H-M   'P 1'
#
loop_
_entity.id
_entity.type
_entity.pdbx_description
1 polymer ?
#
loop_
_entity_poly.entity_id
_entity_poly.type
_entity_poly.pdbx_seq_one_letter_code
_entity_poly.pdbx_strand_id
1 'polypeptide(L)'
;MTDEDKEVNVDELEEGPGKSYEFFTKNEELLAKLKLLGYEKEFLKLNKSYRHMHKHYFVRQTNAGEQFFLLTAVAAWLIRKGGNDKFEMPQEFDDPNSTIASILAELRAKVR
;
A
#
# COMPACT_ATOMS: atom_id res chain seq x y z
N MET A 1 37.68 -10.39 34.71
CA MET A 1 37.47 -10.06 33.28
C MET A 1 35.98 -10.21 33.08
N THR A 2 35.25 -9.12 33.25
CA THR A 2 33.78 -9.07 33.14
C THR A 2 33.39 -9.14 31.66
N ASP A 3 32.45 -10.04 31.41
CA ASP A 3 31.30 -9.94 30.51
C ASP A 3 31.43 -9.00 29.30
N GLU A 4 31.24 -9.60 28.12
CA GLU A 4 30.19 -9.14 27.20
C GLU A 4 30.01 -10.27 26.17
N ASP A 5 29.21 -11.27 26.55
CA ASP A 5 28.45 -12.03 25.58
C ASP A 5 27.61 -11.01 24.80
N LYS A 6 28.11 -10.62 23.63
CA LYS A 6 27.30 -9.91 22.65
C LYS A 6 26.15 -10.83 22.32
N GLU A 7 24.98 -10.58 22.92
CA GLU A 7 23.71 -11.06 22.40
C GLU A 7 23.66 -10.64 20.93
N VAL A 8 23.99 -11.58 20.05
CA VAL A 8 23.78 -11.41 18.62
C VAL A 8 22.27 -11.36 18.48
N ASN A 9 21.76 -10.16 18.16
CA ASN A 9 20.35 -9.99 17.87
C ASN A 9 20.02 -10.87 16.67
N VAL A 10 19.36 -12.00 16.94
CA VAL A 10 19.06 -13.05 15.95
C VAL A 10 18.10 -12.54 14.86
N ASP A 11 17.40 -11.42 15.11
CA ASP A 11 16.53 -10.77 14.13
C ASP A 11 17.31 -10.07 13.00
N GLU A 12 18.59 -9.73 13.19
CA GLU A 12 19.44 -9.09 12.16
C GLU A 12 20.04 -10.09 11.15
N LEU A 13 20.00 -11.39 11.44
CA LEU A 13 20.58 -12.44 10.58
C LEU A 13 19.58 -13.01 9.55
N GLU A 14 18.34 -12.53 9.55
CA GLU A 14 17.25 -13.12 8.78
C GLU A 14 16.85 -12.36 7.50
N GLU A 15 17.63 -11.38 7.04
CA GLU A 15 17.43 -10.72 5.73
C GLU A 15 18.12 -11.48 4.60
N GLY A 16 17.78 -12.76 4.42
CA GLY A 16 18.19 -13.50 3.22
C GLY A 16 17.52 -12.92 1.95
N PRO A 17 18.15 -13.04 0.76
CA PRO A 17 17.60 -12.52 -0.50
C PRO A 17 16.19 -13.07 -0.83
N GLY A 18 15.82 -14.22 -0.24
CA GLY A 18 14.46 -14.79 -0.33
C GLY A 18 13.40 -13.94 0.36
N LYS A 19 13.68 -13.31 1.51
CA LYS A 19 12.73 -12.41 2.18
C LYS A 19 12.52 -11.12 1.39
N SER A 20 13.57 -10.58 0.77
CA SER A 20 13.44 -9.41 -0.11
C SER A 20 12.57 -9.71 -1.33
N TYR A 21 12.55 -10.95 -1.82
CA TYR A 21 11.71 -11.38 -2.95
C TYR A 21 10.22 -11.46 -2.60
N GLU A 22 9.87 -11.71 -1.33
CA GLU A 22 8.49 -11.82 -0.87
C GLU A 22 7.66 -10.56 -1.18
N PHE A 23 8.27 -9.37 -1.06
CA PHE A 23 7.62 -8.10 -1.39
C PHE A 23 7.28 -8.00 -2.88
N PHE A 24 8.12 -8.54 -3.76
CA PHE A 24 7.85 -8.59 -5.21
C PHE A 24 6.66 -9.49 -5.52
N THR A 25 6.62 -10.70 -4.93
CA THR A 25 5.49 -11.62 -5.08
C THR A 25 4.19 -11.01 -4.55
N LYS A 26 4.20 -10.41 -3.36
CA LYS A 26 3.04 -9.73 -2.78
C LYS A 26 2.51 -8.61 -3.68
N ASN A 27 3.40 -7.82 -4.27
CA ASN A 27 2.99 -6.73 -5.15
C ASN A 27 2.47 -7.22 -6.51
N GLU A 28 3.04 -8.31 -7.05
CA GLU A 28 2.49 -8.98 -8.24
C GLU A 28 1.07 -9.50 -7.99
N GLU A 29 0.84 -10.16 -6.86
CA GLU A 29 -0.50 -10.62 -6.46
C GLU A 29 -1.49 -9.47 -6.25
N LEU A 30 -1.05 -8.38 -5.60
CA LEU A 30 -1.86 -7.18 -5.41
C LEU A 30 -2.33 -6.64 -6.77
N LEU A 31 -1.41 -6.46 -7.72
CA LEU A 31 -1.74 -5.95 -9.04
C LEU A 31 -2.67 -6.90 -9.82
N ALA A 32 -2.47 -8.22 -9.70
CA ALA A 32 -3.36 -9.20 -10.30
C ALA A 32 -4.80 -9.09 -9.73
N LYS A 33 -4.96 -8.96 -8.42
CA LYS A 33 -6.26 -8.76 -7.75
C LYS A 33 -6.91 -7.45 -8.19
N LEU A 34 -6.16 -6.36 -8.29
CA LEU A 34 -6.66 -5.07 -8.79
C LEU A 34 -7.17 -5.19 -10.24
N LYS A 35 -6.42 -5.86 -11.12
CA LYS A 35 -6.86 -6.12 -12.50
C LYS A 35 -8.15 -6.92 -12.56
N LEU A 36 -8.28 -7.97 -11.72
CA LEU A 36 -9.52 -8.75 -11.62
C LEU A 36 -10.70 -7.90 -11.17
N LEU A 37 -10.46 -6.94 -10.26
CA LEU A 37 -11.44 -5.95 -9.83
C LEU A 37 -11.66 -4.83 -10.85
N GLY A 38 -11.09 -4.87 -12.06
CA GLY A 38 -11.33 -3.88 -13.10
C GLY A 38 -10.71 -2.50 -12.84
N TYR A 39 -9.62 -2.42 -12.07
CA TYR A 39 -8.97 -1.15 -11.74
C TYR A 39 -8.63 -0.30 -12.99
N GLU A 40 -8.26 -0.91 -14.12
CA GLU A 40 -7.92 -0.20 -15.35
C GLU A 40 -9.12 0.52 -15.97
N LYS A 41 -10.32 -0.05 -15.82
CA LYS A 41 -11.55 0.47 -16.42
C LYS A 41 -12.26 1.45 -15.50
N GLU A 42 -12.15 1.25 -14.19
CA GLU A 42 -12.87 2.03 -13.18
C GLU A 42 -11.94 3.04 -12.51
N PHE A 43 -10.92 2.58 -11.79
CA PHE A 43 -10.04 3.44 -11.00
C PHE A 43 -9.28 4.45 -11.87
N LEU A 44 -8.59 3.99 -12.93
CA LEU A 44 -7.78 4.88 -13.78
C LEU A 44 -8.59 5.95 -14.50
N LYS A 45 -9.91 5.79 -14.63
CA LYS A 45 -10.79 6.78 -15.24
C LYS A 45 -11.30 7.85 -14.26
N LEU A 46 -11.14 7.63 -12.95
CA LEU A 46 -11.60 8.57 -11.92
C LEU A 46 -10.77 9.86 -11.90
N ASN A 47 -9.47 9.77 -12.17
CA ASN A 47 -8.57 10.92 -12.16
C ASN A 47 -7.43 10.72 -13.17
N LYS A 48 -7.11 11.76 -13.94
CA LYS A 48 -6.02 11.75 -14.91
C LYS A 48 -4.64 11.58 -14.27
N SER A 49 -4.50 11.95 -12.99
CA SER A 49 -3.26 11.77 -12.24
C SER A 49 -3.00 10.30 -11.88
N TYR A 50 -4.00 9.42 -11.94
CA TYR A 50 -3.82 8.00 -11.68
C TYR A 50 -3.14 7.31 -12.86
N ARG A 51 -1.97 6.71 -12.59
CA ARG A 51 -1.14 6.06 -13.60
C ARG A 51 -1.23 4.54 -13.52
N HIS A 52 -0.88 3.89 -14.63
CA HIS A 52 -0.72 2.45 -14.65
C HIS A 52 0.41 2.04 -13.70
N MET A 53 0.12 1.10 -12.79
CA MET A 53 1.10 0.62 -11.83
C MET A 53 1.86 -0.56 -12.43
N HIS A 54 3.18 -0.42 -12.53
CA HIS A 54 4.03 -1.56 -12.86
C HIS A 54 4.03 -2.57 -11.71
N LYS A 55 4.32 -3.84 -12.01
CA LYS A 55 4.33 -4.94 -11.04
C LYS A 55 5.34 -4.84 -9.90
N HIS A 56 6.23 -3.84 -9.92
CA HIS A 56 7.17 -3.54 -8.84
C HIS A 56 6.99 -2.12 -8.28
N TYR A 57 5.88 -1.45 -8.64
CA TYR A 57 5.69 -0.02 -8.39
C TYR A 57 5.72 0.33 -6.91
N PHE A 58 5.13 -0.47 -6.01
CA PHE A 58 5.20 -0.23 -4.57
C PHE A 58 6.42 -0.85 -3.88
N VAL A 59 7.19 -1.67 -4.59
CA VAL A 59 8.36 -2.37 -4.00
C VAL A 59 9.63 -1.54 -4.14
N ARG A 60 9.79 -0.84 -5.25
CA ARG A 60 10.92 0.06 -5.48
C ARG A 60 10.50 1.47 -5.17
N GLN A 61 11.08 2.09 -4.15
CA GLN A 61 10.84 3.50 -3.84
C GLN A 61 11.47 4.37 -4.93
N THR A 62 10.66 4.83 -5.89
CA THR A 62 11.10 5.78 -6.94
C THR A 62 10.69 7.19 -6.59
N ASN A 63 9.45 7.35 -6.13
CA ASN A 63 8.88 8.61 -5.67
C ASN A 63 7.90 8.30 -4.54
N ALA A 64 8.35 8.45 -3.30
CA ALA A 64 7.55 8.09 -2.13
C ALA A 64 6.24 8.88 -2.02
N GLY A 65 6.23 10.16 -2.42
CA GLY A 65 5.02 10.99 -2.37
C GLY A 65 3.95 10.50 -3.35
N GLU A 66 4.34 10.31 -4.61
CA GLU A 66 3.43 9.78 -5.63
C GLU A 66 2.96 8.36 -5.31
N GLN A 67 3.87 7.49 -4.85
CA GLN A 67 3.55 6.12 -4.46
C GLN A 67 2.59 6.08 -3.26
N PHE A 68 2.80 6.95 -2.28
CA PHE A 68 1.89 7.09 -1.15
C PHE A 68 0.51 7.55 -1.60
N PHE A 69 0.44 8.62 -2.39
CA PHE A 69 -0.83 9.14 -2.94
C PHE A 69 -1.58 8.07 -3.73
N LEU A 70 -0.90 7.34 -4.61
CA LEU A 70 -1.53 6.30 -5.40
C LEU A 70 -2.02 5.13 -4.54
N LEU A 71 -1.25 4.76 -3.51
CA LEU A 71 -1.64 3.71 -2.56
C LEU A 71 -2.91 4.11 -1.78
N THR A 72 -2.95 5.32 -1.22
CA THR A 72 -4.12 5.80 -0.47
C THR A 72 -5.34 5.97 -1.36
N ALA A 73 -5.15 6.44 -2.61
CA ALA A 73 -6.21 6.50 -3.61
C ALA A 73 -6.78 5.11 -3.96
N VAL A 74 -5.91 4.10 -4.15
CA VAL A 74 -6.36 2.72 -4.40
C VAL A 74 -7.13 2.17 -3.19
N ALA A 75 -6.64 2.41 -1.97
CA ALA A 75 -7.34 1.99 -0.76
C ALA A 75 -8.73 2.63 -0.64
N ALA A 76 -8.84 3.93 -0.89
CA ALA A 76 -10.10 4.67 -0.90
C ALA A 76 -11.08 4.14 -1.96
N TRP A 77 -10.57 3.84 -3.16
CA TRP A 77 -11.38 3.23 -4.23
C TRP A 77 -11.89 1.84 -3.85
N LEU A 78 -11.06 1.01 -3.22
CA LEU A 78 -11.47 -0.31 -2.73
C LEU A 78 -12.54 -0.20 -1.63
N ILE A 79 -12.44 0.77 -0.73
CA ILE A 79 -13.46 1.05 0.28
C ILE A 79 -14.79 1.41 -0.37
N ARG A 80 -14.77 2.29 -1.38
CA ARG A 80 -15.97 2.65 -2.16
C ARG A 80 -16.57 1.42 -2.82
N LYS A 81 -15.74 0.65 -3.54
CA LYS A 81 -16.14 -0.59 -4.21
C LYS A 81 -16.69 -1.64 -3.22
N GLY A 82 -16.23 -1.63 -1.97
CA GLY A 82 -16.75 -2.44 -0.87
C GLY A 82 -18.04 -1.91 -0.23
N GLY A 83 -18.77 -1.00 -0.89
CA GLY A 83 -20.10 -0.54 -0.49
C GLY A 83 -20.15 0.75 0.33
N ASN A 84 -19.06 1.52 0.43
CA ASN A 84 -19.11 2.88 0.98
C ASN A 84 -18.79 3.93 -0.09
N ASP A 85 -19.73 4.15 -1.00
CA ASP A 85 -19.57 5.08 -2.13
C ASP A 85 -19.31 6.53 -1.70
N LYS A 86 -19.62 6.89 -0.45
CA LYS A 86 -19.45 8.24 0.10
C LYS A 86 -18.06 8.50 0.69
N PHE A 87 -17.21 7.47 0.82
CA PHE A 87 -15.85 7.64 1.33
C PHE A 87 -15.09 8.65 0.48
N GLU A 88 -14.34 9.59 1.05
CA GLU A 88 -13.67 10.65 0.29
C GLU A 88 -12.41 10.11 -0.42
N MET A 89 -12.15 10.54 -1.66
CA MET A 89 -10.89 10.18 -2.34
C MET A 89 -9.78 11.12 -1.89
N PRO A 90 -8.63 10.60 -1.45
CA PRO A 90 -7.46 11.41 -1.12
C PRO A 90 -7.02 12.28 -2.29
N GLN A 91 -6.50 13.46 -1.97
CA GLN A 91 -5.82 14.37 -2.88
C GLN A 91 -4.30 14.31 -2.69
N GLU A 92 -3.56 14.76 -3.70
CA GLU A 92 -2.09 14.69 -3.71
C GLU A 92 -1.43 15.53 -2.61
N PHE A 93 -2.09 16.60 -2.18
CA PHE A 93 -1.61 17.53 -1.16
C PHE A 93 -2.28 17.34 0.20
N ASP A 94 -3.09 16.29 0.37
CA ASP A 94 -3.68 15.98 1.67
C ASP A 94 -2.59 15.57 2.67
N ASP A 95 -2.83 15.88 3.94
CA ASP A 95 -1.93 15.46 5.02
C ASP A 95 -1.86 13.92 5.08
N PRO A 96 -0.64 13.32 5.03
CA PRO A 96 -0.49 11.86 5.01
C PRO A 96 -1.10 11.16 6.22
N ASN A 97 -0.90 11.73 7.42
CA ASN A 97 -1.36 11.12 8.66
C ASN A 97 -2.89 11.14 8.76
N SER A 98 -3.50 12.26 8.38
CA SER A 98 -4.95 12.43 8.33
C SER A 98 -5.60 11.48 7.32
N THR A 99 -4.97 11.32 6.15
CA THR A 99 -5.42 10.39 5.10
C THR A 99 -5.42 8.95 5.61
N ILE A 100 -4.32 8.51 6.23
CA ILE A 100 -4.21 7.17 6.81
C ILE A 100 -5.26 6.97 7.91
N ALA A 101 -5.41 7.94 8.80
CA ALA A 101 -6.35 7.87 9.91
C ALA A 101 -7.80 7.68 9.41
N SER A 102 -8.20 8.42 8.37
CA SER A 102 -9.52 8.28 7.73
C SER A 102 -9.74 6.89 7.16
N ILE A 103 -8.78 6.36 6.40
CA ILE A 103 -8.84 5.00 5.83
C ILE A 103 -8.95 3.95 6.94
N LEU A 104 -8.11 4.03 7.96
CA LEU A 104 -8.11 3.08 9.07
C LEU A 104 -9.40 3.14 9.91
N ALA A 105 -9.96 4.34 10.11
CA ALA A 105 -11.21 4.51 10.83
C ALA A 105 -12.36 3.78 10.12
N GLU A 106 -12.46 3.93 8.80
CA GLU A 106 -13.48 3.26 7.99
C GLU A 106 -13.32 1.74 7.99
N LEU A 107 -12.08 1.24 7.84
CA LEU A 107 -11.81 -0.20 7.87
C LEU A 107 -12.18 -0.81 9.23
N ARG A 108 -11.87 -0.13 10.34
CA ARG A 108 -12.23 -0.59 11.69
C ARG A 108 -13.73 -0.61 11.92
N ALA A 109 -14.47 0.35 11.37
CA ALA A 109 -15.93 0.39 11.50
C ALA A 109 -16.61 -0.81 10.84
N LYS A 110 -16.02 -1.38 9.78
CA LYS A 110 -16.56 -2.53 9.03
C LYS A 110 -16.12 -3.91 9.52
N VAL A 111 -15.18 -4.00 10.47
CA VAL A 111 -14.66 -5.29 11.00
C VAL A 111 -15.50 -5.81 12.20
N ARG A 112 -16.70 -5.27 12.42
CA ARG A 112 -17.57 -5.64 13.56
C ARG A 112 -18.68 -6.62 13.18
#